data_AF-Q22361-F1
#
_entry.id   AF-Q22361-F1
#
_cell.length_a   1.000
_cell.length_b   1.000
_cell.length_c   1.000
_cell.angle_alpha   90.00
_cell.angle_beta   90.00
_cell.angle_gamma   90.00
#
_symmetry.space_group_name_H-M   'P 1'
#
loop_
_entity.id
_entity.type
_entity.pdbx_description
1 polymer ?
#
loop_
_entity_poly.entity_id
_entity_poly.type
_entity_poly.pdbx_seq_one_letter_code
_entity_poly.pdbx_strand_id
1 'polypeptide(L)'
;MAFTFAAFCYLLALIAVGFCIFFAIYTVICVDELRTDYKNPIEQCRNLNQLILPEYIIHGTFTVLFIFSWQLISILANLPLAFYHIYTYAKRPVMSGPGIYDPTTILNRSTLSSTLRISWIKLAFYLVSFFYYLYAMIYTLVTSN
;
A
#
# COMPACT_ATOMS: atom_id res chain seq x y z
N MET A 1 -26.07 6.18 20.05
CA MET A 1 -24.84 5.93 19.27
C MET A 1 -25.09 6.30 17.82
N ALA A 2 -24.97 7.57 17.44
CA ALA A 2 -24.94 7.92 16.03
C ALA A 2 -23.59 7.42 15.49
N PHE A 3 -23.61 6.41 14.63
CA PHE A 3 -22.40 5.96 13.96
C PHE A 3 -21.86 7.14 13.16
N THR A 4 -20.84 7.82 13.69
CA THR A 4 -20.32 9.01 13.05
C THR A 4 -19.73 8.60 11.70
N PHE A 5 -19.86 9.47 10.70
CA PHE A 5 -19.24 9.23 9.39
C PHE A 5 -17.74 8.91 9.53
N ALA A 6 -17.07 9.53 10.51
CA ALA A 6 -15.69 9.25 10.89
C ALA A 6 -15.45 7.79 11.33
N ALA A 7 -16.30 7.24 12.20
CA ALA A 7 -16.17 5.85 12.65
C ALA A 7 -16.38 4.86 11.49
N PHE A 8 -17.30 5.16 10.56
CA PHE A 8 -17.50 4.37 9.35
C PHE A 8 -16.28 4.40 8.43
N CYS A 9 -15.68 5.57 8.21
CA CYS A 9 -14.45 5.69 7.43
C CYS A 9 -13.30 4.90 8.06
N TYR A 10 -13.12 4.94 9.38
CA TYR A 10 -12.09 4.16 10.07
C TYR A 10 -12.33 2.65 9.97
N LEU A 11 -13.58 2.18 10.07
CA LEU A 11 -13.90 0.76 9.94
C LEU A 11 -13.54 0.25 8.54
N LEU A 12 -13.96 0.97 7.49
CA LEU A 12 -13.60 0.62 6.11
C LEU A 12 -12.09 0.67 5.88
N ALA A 13 -11.41 1.69 6.41
CA ALA A 13 -9.96 1.82 6.32
C ALA A 13 -9.23 0.66 7.03
N LEU A 14 -9.71 0.21 8.20
CA LEU A 14 -9.14 -0.92 8.93
C LEU A 14 -9.18 -2.21 8.08
N ILE A 15 -10.33 -2.50 7.48
CA ILE A 15 -10.50 -3.65 6.59
C ILE A 15 -9.60 -3.51 5.35
N ALA A 16 -9.61 -2.34 4.72
CA ALA A 16 -8.81 -2.05 3.53
C ALA A 16 -7.30 -2.20 3.79
N VAL A 17 -6.82 -1.73 4.95
CA VAL A 17 -5.41 -1.85 5.36
C VAL A 17 -5.04 -3.31 5.62
N GLY A 18 -5.96 -4.12 6.16
CA GLY A 18 -5.75 -5.57 6.25
C GLY A 18 -5.45 -6.22 4.90
N PHE A 19 -6.23 -5.88 3.86
CA PHE A 19 -5.96 -6.32 2.49
C PHE A 19 -4.64 -5.75 1.93
N CYS A 20 -4.34 -4.47 2.18
CA CYS A 20 -3.07 -3.87 1.78
C CYS A 20 -1.86 -4.55 2.43
N ILE A 21 -1.95 -4.96 3.69
CA ILE A 21 -0.90 -5.72 4.38
C ILE A 21 -0.68 -7.06 3.66
N PHE A 22 -1.73 -7.78 3.32
CA PHE A 22 -1.61 -9.04 2.58
C PHE A 22 -0.90 -8.85 1.23
N PHE A 23 -1.30 -7.83 0.44
CA PHE A 23 -0.64 -7.51 -0.83
C PHE A 23 0.80 -7.02 -0.66
N ALA A 24 1.09 -6.26 0.39
CA ALA A 24 2.44 -5.81 0.71
C ALA A 24 3.36 -6.99 1.09
N ILE A 25 2.88 -7.94 1.89
CA ILE A 25 3.62 -9.16 2.24
C ILE A 25 3.90 -9.98 0.98
N TYR A 26 2.89 -10.19 0.12
CA TYR A 26 3.08 -10.90 -1.14
C TYR A 26 4.12 -10.21 -2.04
N THR A 27 4.09 -8.89 -2.12
CA THR A 27 5.07 -8.09 -2.88
C THR A 27 6.49 -8.29 -2.34
N VAL A 28 6.67 -8.27 -1.02
CA VAL A 28 7.98 -8.51 -0.38
C VAL A 28 8.49 -9.93 -0.71
N ILE A 29 7.64 -10.95 -0.59
CA ILE A 29 8.00 -12.33 -0.91
C ILE A 29 8.39 -12.45 -2.39
N CYS A 30 7.61 -11.89 -3.30
CA CYS A 30 7.90 -11.95 -4.73
C CYS A 30 9.24 -11.29 -5.09
N VAL A 31 9.57 -10.16 -4.46
CA VAL A 31 10.85 -9.47 -4.68
C VAL A 31 12.02 -10.27 -4.09
N ASP A 32 11.82 -10.98 -2.97
CA ASP A 32 12.84 -11.86 -2.39
C ASP A 32 13.04 -13.15 -3.20
N GLU A 33 11.98 -13.73 -3.75
CA GLU A 33 12.05 -14.84 -4.71
C GLU A 33 12.80 -14.45 -5.99
N LEU A 34 12.66 -13.19 -6.42
CA LEU A 34 13.41 -12.67 -7.57
C LEU A 34 14.90 -12.51 -7.27
N ARG A 35 15.28 -12.35 -5.99
CA ARG A 35 16.69 -12.28 -5.58
C ARG A 35 17.37 -13.64 -5.62
N THR A 36 16.61 -14.69 -5.33
CA THR A 36 17.06 -16.08 -5.23
C THR A 36 16.87 -16.84 -6.55
N ASP A 37 16.37 -16.18 -7.59
CA ASP A 37 16.13 -16.74 -8.93
C ASP A 37 15.25 -18.01 -8.88
N TYR A 38 14.29 -18.06 -7.96
CA TYR A 38 13.47 -19.26 -7.70
C TYR A 38 12.54 -19.63 -8.86
N LYS A 39 11.99 -18.61 -9.54
CA LYS A 39 11.00 -18.76 -10.63
C LYS A 39 11.39 -17.88 -11.81
N ASN A 40 10.85 -18.19 -13.00
CA ASN A 40 10.94 -17.34 -14.19
C ASN A 40 10.63 -15.87 -13.85
N PRO A 41 11.61 -14.95 -13.96
CA PRO A 41 11.45 -13.56 -13.53
C PRO A 41 10.36 -12.83 -14.32
N ILE A 42 10.17 -13.19 -15.58
CA ILE A 42 9.16 -12.58 -16.47
C ILE A 42 7.74 -12.87 -15.96
N GLU A 43 7.45 -14.13 -15.61
CA GLU A 43 6.14 -14.52 -15.08
C GLU A 43 5.87 -13.89 -13.72
N GLN A 44 6.91 -13.84 -12.87
CA GLN A 44 6.82 -13.24 -11.55
C GLN A 44 6.54 -11.74 -11.63
N CYS A 45 7.27 -11.00 -12.47
CA CYS A 45 7.02 -9.58 -12.69
C CYS A 45 5.62 -9.32 -13.26
N ARG A 46 5.12 -10.17 -14.16
CA ARG A 46 3.74 -10.05 -14.69
C ARG A 46 2.70 -10.18 -13.58
N ASN A 47 2.82 -11.20 -12.72
CA ASN A 47 1.91 -11.42 -11.61
C ASN A 47 2.00 -10.29 -10.57
N LEU A 48 3.22 -9.87 -10.26
CA LEU A 48 3.49 -8.79 -9.31
C LEU A 48 2.89 -7.45 -9.78
N ASN A 49 3.05 -7.13 -11.07
CA ASN A 49 2.51 -5.91 -11.68
C ASN A 49 0.97 -5.86 -11.63
N GLN A 50 0.31 -7.00 -11.78
CA GLN A 50 -1.14 -7.08 -11.68
C GLN A 50 -1.64 -6.89 -10.24
N LEU A 51 -0.85 -7.25 -9.23
CA LEU A 51 -1.27 -7.18 -7.82
C LEU A 51 -0.99 -5.84 -7.13
N ILE A 52 0.07 -5.15 -7.56
CA ILE A 52 0.44 -3.83 -7.01
C ILE A 52 -0.59 -2.75 -7.40
N LEU A 53 -1.22 -2.88 -8.56
CA LEU A 53 -2.24 -1.94 -9.02
C LEU A 53 -3.48 -1.91 -8.10
N PRO A 54 -4.12 -3.06 -7.77
CA PRO A 54 -5.16 -3.14 -6.74
C PRO A 54 -4.74 -2.55 -5.40
N GLU A 55 -3.51 -2.81 -4.94
CA GLU A 55 -3.01 -2.25 -3.67
C GLU A 55 -3.06 -0.71 -3.70
N TYR A 56 -2.62 -0.09 -4.80
CA TYR A 56 -2.61 1.38 -4.95
C TYR A 56 -4.02 1.94 -5.04
N ILE A 57 -4.94 1.21 -5.67
CA ILE A 57 -6.35 1.58 -5.76
C ILE A 57 -6.98 1.55 -4.36
N ILE A 58 -6.80 0.46 -3.60
CA ILE A 58 -7.33 0.34 -2.24
C ILE A 58 -6.75 1.46 -1.36
N HIS A 59 -5.44 1.67 -1.43
CA HIS A 59 -4.78 2.77 -0.73
C HIS A 59 -5.34 4.15 -1.06
N GLY A 60 -5.50 4.43 -2.36
CA GLY A 60 -6.06 5.67 -2.86
C GLY A 60 -7.50 5.87 -2.38
N THR A 61 -8.34 4.83 -2.46
CA THR A 61 -9.76 4.92 -2.09
C THR A 61 -9.94 5.27 -0.61
N PHE A 62 -9.27 4.57 0.32
CA PHE A 62 -9.43 4.91 1.74
C PHE A 62 -8.79 6.26 2.10
N THR A 63 -7.69 6.65 1.41
CA THR A 63 -7.08 7.97 1.62
C THR A 63 -8.05 9.07 1.20
N VAL A 64 -8.74 8.91 0.07
CA VAL A 64 -9.79 9.83 -0.38
C VAL A 64 -10.99 9.85 0.59
N LEU A 65 -11.37 8.70 1.16
CA LEU A 65 -12.41 8.66 2.20
C LEU A 65 -12.00 9.46 3.46
N PHE A 66 -10.73 9.41 3.88
CA PHE A 66 -10.25 10.23 4.99
C PHE A 66 -10.27 11.73 4.67
N ILE A 67 -9.99 12.09 3.42
CA ILE A 67 -10.15 13.47 2.93
C ILE A 67 -11.63 13.87 3.05
N PHE A 68 -12.60 13.05 2.66
CA PHE A 68 -14.01 13.42 2.86
C PHE A 68 -14.43 13.49 4.34
N SER A 69 -13.79 12.72 5.23
CA SER A 69 -14.09 12.74 6.67
C SER A 69 -13.39 13.85 7.46
N TRP A 70 -12.54 14.68 6.84
CA TRP A 70 -11.79 15.76 7.53
C TRP A 70 -10.97 15.32 8.74
N GLN A 71 -10.37 14.14 8.66
CA GLN A 71 -9.48 13.63 9.69
C GLN A 71 -8.04 14.01 9.42
N LEU A 72 -7.64 15.21 9.86
CA LEU A 72 -6.34 15.80 9.55
C LEU A 72 -5.14 14.90 9.91
N ILE A 73 -5.18 14.24 11.07
CA ILE A 73 -4.06 13.40 11.53
C ILE A 73 -3.93 12.17 10.63
N SER A 74 -5.03 11.49 10.32
CA SER A 74 -5.04 10.34 9.41
C SER A 74 -4.60 10.73 7.99
N ILE A 75 -5.06 11.87 7.47
CA ILE A 75 -4.65 12.36 6.15
C ILE A 75 -3.14 12.63 6.14
N LEU A 76 -2.62 13.36 7.14
CA LEU A 76 -1.21 13.70 7.23
C LEU A 76 -0.34 12.46 7.38
N ALA A 77 -0.79 11.45 8.14
CA ALA A 77 -0.09 10.19 8.28
C ALA A 77 0.01 9.44 6.93
N ASN A 78 -1.07 9.36 6.14
CA ASN A 78 -1.07 8.68 4.83
C ASN A 78 -0.41 9.48 3.71
N LEU A 79 -0.27 10.79 3.85
CA LEU A 79 0.18 11.68 2.79
C LEU A 79 1.56 11.28 2.20
N PRO A 80 2.59 10.92 3.00
CA PRO A 80 3.87 10.49 2.47
C PRO A 80 3.77 9.23 1.60
N LEU A 81 2.97 8.25 2.02
CA LEU A 81 2.80 7.01 1.26
C LEU A 81 1.95 7.24 0.00
N ALA A 82 0.89 8.05 0.10
CA ALA A 82 0.08 8.44 -1.05
C ALA A 82 0.91 9.18 -2.09
N PHE A 83 1.74 10.14 -1.67
CA PHE A 83 2.66 10.85 -2.55
C PHE A 83 3.67 9.91 -3.20
N TYR A 84 4.23 8.96 -2.43
CA TYR A 84 5.13 7.95 -2.97
C TYR A 84 4.47 7.07 -4.05
N HIS A 85 3.22 6.65 -3.84
CA HIS A 85 2.47 5.88 -4.84
C HIS A 85 2.19 6.70 -6.11
N ILE A 86 1.76 7.95 -5.96
CA ILE A 86 1.50 8.86 -7.09
C ILE A 86 2.80 9.12 -7.86
N TYR A 87 3.89 9.40 -7.16
CA TYR A 87 5.20 9.65 -7.78
C TYR A 87 5.74 8.43 -8.52
N THR A 88 5.65 7.25 -7.90
CA THR A 88 6.07 5.98 -8.51
C THR A 88 5.20 5.64 -9.72
N TYR A 89 3.91 5.93 -9.65
CA TYR A 89 2.99 5.76 -10.77
C TYR A 89 3.23 6.78 -11.89
N ALA A 90 3.65 8.01 -11.58
CA ALA A 90 3.99 8.99 -12.61
C ALA A 90 5.29 8.64 -13.35
N LYS A 91 6.25 8.00 -12.66
CA LYS A 91 7.54 7.56 -13.22
C LYS A 91 7.54 6.13 -13.78
N ARG A 92 6.37 5.61 -14.15
CA ARG A 92 6.26 4.26 -14.72
C ARG A 92 7.13 4.14 -15.98
N PRO A 93 7.87 3.02 -16.15
CA PRO A 93 8.47 2.72 -17.44
C PRO A 93 7.36 2.60 -18.50
N VAL A 94 7.61 3.11 -19.71
CA VAL A 94 6.71 2.88 -20.84
C VAL A 94 6.87 1.42 -21.25
N MET A 95 5.89 0.59 -20.89
CA MET A 95 5.85 -0.84 -21.22
C MET A 95 4.52 -1.19 -21.87
N SER A 96 4.51 -2.25 -22.69
CA SER A 96 3.30 -2.68 -23.42
C SER A 96 2.16 -3.15 -22.49
N GLY A 97 2.48 -3.52 -21.25
CA GLY A 97 1.54 -4.05 -20.29
C GLY A 97 1.30 -3.12 -19.10
N PRO A 98 0.19 -3.29 -18.37
CA PRO A 98 -0.01 -2.62 -17.10
C PRO A 98 1.03 -3.15 -16.09
N GLY A 99 1.96 -2.30 -15.65
CA GLY A 99 2.98 -2.68 -14.69
C GLY A 99 3.93 -1.57 -14.29
N ILE A 100 4.61 -1.77 -13.17
CA ILE A 100 5.64 -0.85 -12.65
C ILE A 100 7.03 -1.45 -12.89
N TYR A 101 7.15 -2.77 -12.77
CA TYR A 101 8.42 -3.46 -12.85
C TYR A 101 8.62 -4.08 -14.23
N ASP A 102 9.68 -3.62 -14.91
CA ASP A 102 10.20 -4.26 -16.11
C ASP A 102 11.19 -5.37 -15.68
N PRO A 103 11.02 -6.63 -16.14
CA PRO A 103 11.87 -7.76 -15.78
C PRO A 103 13.36 -7.53 -16.05
N THR A 104 13.72 -6.70 -17.03
CA THR A 104 15.13 -6.42 -17.35
C THR A 104 15.79 -5.47 -16.34
N THR A 105 15.04 -4.48 -15.86
CA THR A 105 15.56 -3.43 -14.96
C THR A 105 15.56 -3.86 -13.50
N ILE A 106 14.57 -4.65 -13.09
CA ILE A 106 14.42 -5.09 -11.69
C ILE A 106 15.46 -6.14 -11.29
N LEU A 107 16.00 -6.90 -12.26
CA LEU A 107 17.01 -7.93 -12.00
C LEU A 107 18.38 -7.34 -11.61
N ASN A 108 18.60 -6.05 -11.89
CA ASN A 108 19.80 -5.37 -11.42
C ASN A 108 19.83 -5.37 -9.88
N ARG A 109 20.92 -5.88 -9.30
CA ARG A 109 21.08 -6.08 -7.84
C ARG A 109 20.87 -4.78 -7.04
N SER A 110 21.27 -3.62 -7.56
CA SER A 110 21.06 -2.33 -6.88
C SER A 110 19.60 -1.90 -6.88
N THR A 111 18.89 -2.09 -8.00
CA THR A 111 17.45 -1.83 -8.13
C THR A 111 16.64 -2.78 -7.26
N LEU A 112 16.99 -4.06 -7.26
CA LEU A 112 16.32 -5.10 -6.48
C LEU A 112 16.41 -4.80 -4.99
N SER A 113 17.62 -4.62 -4.46
CA SER A 113 17.82 -4.34 -3.03
C SER A 113 17.14 -3.05 -2.58
N SER A 114 17.09 -2.03 -3.43
CA SER A 114 16.36 -0.78 -3.17
C SER A 114 14.85 -1.00 -3.15
N THR A 115 14.32 -1.76 -4.12
CA THR A 115 12.89 -2.09 -4.21
C THR A 115 12.43 -2.94 -3.03
N LEU A 116 13.25 -3.89 -2.60
CA LEU A 116 13.00 -4.71 -1.42
C LEU A 116 12.92 -3.83 -0.17
N ARG A 117 13.91 -2.94 0.03
CA ARG A 117 13.93 -2.02 1.18
C ARG A 117 12.69 -1.12 1.23
N ILE A 118 12.30 -0.56 0.08
CA ILE A 118 11.08 0.25 -0.03
C ILE A 118 9.83 -0.57 0.31
N SER A 119 9.74 -1.81 -0.15
CA SER A 119 8.60 -2.70 0.12
C SER A 119 8.49 -3.03 1.61
N TRP A 120 9.62 -3.24 2.29
CA TRP A 120 9.67 -3.41 3.74
C TRP A 120 9.24 -2.16 4.51
N ILE A 121 9.69 -0.98 4.09
CA ILE A 121 9.27 0.29 4.69
C ILE A 121 7.76 0.48 4.53
N LYS A 122 7.22 0.15 3.34
CA LYS A 122 5.78 0.20 3.08
C LYS A 122 5.00 -0.75 4.01
N LEU A 123 5.45 -1.99 4.16
CA LEU A 123 4.84 -2.96 5.05
C LEU A 123 4.83 -2.47 6.50
N ALA A 124 5.96 -1.93 6.98
CA ALA A 124 6.07 -1.36 8.31
C ALA A 124 5.12 -0.17 8.50
N PHE A 125 5.00 0.69 7.50
CA PHE A 125 4.05 1.80 7.51
C PHE A 125 2.59 1.28 7.61
N TYR A 126 2.21 0.27 6.83
CA TYR A 126 0.88 -0.32 6.94
C TYR A 126 0.60 -0.94 8.31
N LEU A 127 1.58 -1.65 8.87
CA LEU A 127 1.46 -2.24 10.20
C LEU A 127 1.23 -1.17 11.28
N VAL A 128 2.02 -0.09 11.27
CA VAL A 128 1.86 1.02 12.21
C VAL A 128 0.52 1.73 12.00
N SER A 129 0.13 1.95 10.74
CA SER A 129 -1.15 2.58 10.39
C SER A 129 -2.34 1.75 10.86
N PHE A 130 -2.23 0.41 10.84
CA PHE A 130 -3.28 -0.50 11.31
C PHE A 130 -3.57 -0.29 12.81
N PHE A 131 -2.53 -0.27 13.65
CA PHE A 131 -2.70 0.00 15.08
C PHE A 131 -3.24 1.41 15.33
N TYR A 132 -2.78 2.39 14.55
CA TYR A 132 -3.31 3.75 14.62
C TYR A 132 -4.80 3.83 14.29
N TYR A 133 -5.26 3.18 13.21
CA TYR A 133 -6.68 3.16 12.85
C TYR A 133 -7.54 2.44 13.87
N LEU A 134 -7.03 1.35 14.45
CA LEU A 134 -7.73 0.66 15.54
C LEU A 134 -7.93 1.61 16.71
N TYR A 135 -6.87 2.30 17.16
CA TYR A 135 -6.97 3.29 18.24
C TYR A 135 -7.93 4.43 17.89
N ALA A 136 -7.80 5.01 16.69
CA ALA A 136 -8.62 6.14 16.28
C ALA A 136 -10.10 5.77 16.09
N MET A 137 -10.40 4.55 15.65
CA MET A 137 -11.76 4.01 15.61
C MET A 137 -12.35 3.91 17.02
N ILE A 138 -11.63 3.33 17.98
CA ILE A 138 -12.10 3.23 19.37
C ILE A 138 -12.29 4.62 19.97
N TYR A 139 -11.34 5.52 19.78
CA TYR A 139 -11.42 6.90 20.27
C TYR A 139 -12.66 7.62 19.72
N THR A 140 -12.91 7.55 18.42
CA THR A 140 -14.09 8.20 17.82
C THR A 140 -15.40 7.59 18.28
N LEU A 141 -15.46 6.28 18.52
CA LEU A 141 -16.65 5.63 19.07
C LEU A 141 -16.90 6.04 20.53
N VAL A 142 -15.86 6.06 21.37
CA VAL A 142 -15.96 6.44 22.78
C VAL A 142 -16.31 7.92 22.94
N THR A 143 -15.70 8.81 22.18
CA THR A 143 -15.98 10.26 22.23
C THR A 143 -17.34 10.63 21.62
N SER A 144 -17.92 9.75 20.78
CA SER A 144 -19.26 9.98 20.21
C SER A 144 -20.43 9.64 21.14
N ASN A 145 -20.15 9.05 22.32
CA ASN A 145 -21.12 8.83 23.40
C ASN A 145 -21.15 10.03 24.35
#